data_AF-A0A4U9D9V7-F1
#
_entry.id   AF-A0A4U9D9V7-F1
#
_cell.length_a   1.000
_cell.length_b   1.000
_cell.length_c   1.000
_cell.angle_alpha   90.00
_cell.angle_beta   90.00
_cell.angle_gamma   90.00
#
_symmetry.space_group_name_H-M   'P 1'
#
loop_
_entity.id
_entity.type
_entity.pdbx_description
1 polymer ?
#
loop_
_entity_poly.entity_id
_entity_poly.type
_entity_poly.pdbx_seq_one_letter_code
_entity_poly.pdbx_strand_id
1 'polypeptide(L)' 'MMQLGKQQVNSIWVEAGPALAGALLQAGLVDELIVYIAPKLLGSDARGLCVLPGLEKLADAPPFQIQRDTVM' A
#
# COMPACT_ATOMS: atom_id res chain seq x y z
N MET A 1 13.58 6.64 4.92
CA MET A 1 13.41 7.56 3.77
C MET A 1 14.45 8.68 3.72
N MET A 2 14.75 9.39 4.81
CA MET A 2 15.73 10.50 4.81
C MET A 2 17.10 10.17 4.18
N GLN A 3 17.62 8.95 4.41
CA GLN A 3 18.89 8.54 3.82
C GLN A 3 18.85 8.46 2.29
N LEU A 4 17.73 8.02 1.71
CA LEU A 4 17.53 7.98 0.27
C LEU A 4 17.40 9.40 -0.31
N GLY A 5 16.74 10.31 0.41
CA GLY A 5 16.69 11.73 0.05
C GLY A 5 18.09 12.38 0.01
N LYS A 6 18.97 12.04 0.96
CA LYS A 6 20.39 12.47 0.93
C LYS A 6 21.14 11.93 -0.29
N GLN A 7 20.73 10.76 -0.79
CA GLN A 7 21.27 10.15 -2.02
C GLN A 7 20.60 10.66 -3.30
N GLN A 8 19.79 11.73 -3.21
CA GLN A 8 19.08 12.33 -4.35
C GLN A 8 18.08 11.37 -5.02
N VAL A 9 17.52 10.43 -4.26
CA VAL A 9 16.41 9.58 -4.74
C VAL A 9 15.11 10.37 -4.58
N ASN A 10 14.54 10.80 -5.70
CA ASN A 10 13.33 11.65 -5.71
C ASN A 10 12.03 10.85 -5.64
N SER A 11 12.01 9.63 -6.17
CA SER A 11 10.83 8.76 -6.23
C SER A 11 11.23 7.32 -5.96
N ILE A 12 10.36 6.58 -5.28
CA ILE A 12 10.56 5.17 -4.97
C ILE A 12 9.32 4.41 -5.41
N TRP A 13 9.51 3.43 -6.29
CA TRP A 13 8.49 2.47 -6.66
C TRP A 13 8.63 1.23 -5.79
N VAL A 14 7.62 0.91 -5.00
CA VAL A 14 7.67 -0.21 -4.05
C VAL A 14 6.80 -1.36 -4.55
N GLU A 15 7.44 -2.46 -4.91
CA GLU A 15 6.80 -3.75 -5.16
C GLU A 15 7.18 -4.72 -4.05
N ALA A 16 6.22 -5.04 -3.18
CA ALA A 16 6.51 -5.84 -2.02
C ALA A 16 5.31 -6.68 -1.59
N GLY A 17 5.60 -7.70 -0.77
CA GLY A 17 4.57 -8.45 -0.09
C GLY A 17 3.89 -7.64 1.03
N PRO A 18 2.86 -8.22 1.67
CA PRO A 18 1.93 -7.48 2.52
C PRO A 18 2.54 -6.93 3.81
N ALA A 19 3.66 -7.48 4.29
CA ALA A 19 4.33 -7.00 5.49
C ALA A 19 4.97 -5.63 5.27
N LEU A 20 5.77 -5.46 4.20
CA LEU A 20 6.43 -4.18 3.92
C LEU A 20 5.42 -3.14 3.43
N ALA A 21 4.45 -3.53 2.61
CA ALA A 21 3.37 -2.64 2.18
C ALA A 21 2.59 -2.09 3.39
N GLY A 22 2.22 -2.97 4.33
CA GLY A 22 1.56 -2.57 5.58
C GLY A 22 2.41 -1.64 6.45
N ALA A 23 3.70 -1.94 6.61
CA ALA A 23 4.60 -1.11 7.40
C ALA A 23 4.77 0.31 6.83
N LEU A 24 4.85 0.46 5.50
CA LEU A 24 4.94 1.78 4.86
C LEU A 24 3.64 2.58 5.01
N LEU A 25 2.48 1.92 4.88
CA LEU A 25 1.17 2.52 5.09
C LEU A 25 1.01 3.01 6.54
N GLN A 26 1.35 2.17 7.53
CA GLN A 26 1.29 2.55 8.94
C GLN A 26 2.24 3.69 9.30
N ALA A 27 3.40 3.75 8.66
CA ALA A 27 4.36 4.83 8.87
C ALA A 27 3.96 6.15 8.16
N GLY A 28 2.87 6.17 7.38
CA GLY A 28 2.44 7.34 6.62
C GLY A 28 3.44 7.74 5.52
N LEU A 29 4.17 6.77 4.97
CA LEU A 29 5.22 7.01 3.97
C LEU A 29 4.76 6.75 2.52
N VAL A 30 3.47 6.49 2.33
CA VAL A 30 2.88 6.16 1.02
C VAL A 30 2.04 7.34 0.56
N ASP A 31 2.48 7.98 -0.52
CA ASP A 31 1.76 9.09 -1.15
C ASP A 31 0.71 8.60 -2.16
N GLU A 32 0.99 7.50 -2.86
CA GLU A 32 0.14 6.95 -3.92
C GLU A 32 0.07 5.42 -3.86
N LEU A 33 -1.12 4.87 -4.16
CA LEU A 33 -1.35 3.43 -4.31
C LEU A 33 -1.78 3.11 -5.75
N ILE A 34 -1.09 2.17 -6.37
CA ILE A 34 -1.44 1.66 -7.69
C ILE A 34 -1.89 0.21 -7.53
N VAL A 35 -3.20 0.00 -7.65
CA VAL A 35 -3.85 -1.28 -7.31
C VAL A 35 -4.29 -1.98 -8.59
N TYR A 36 -3.71 -3.16 -8.83
CA TYR A 36 -4.10 -4.04 -9.93
C TYR A 36 -5.01 -5.15 -9.43
N ILE A 37 -6.22 -5.25 -9.99
CA ILE A 37 -7.19 -6.28 -9.64
C ILE A 37 -7.32 -7.27 -10.80
N ALA A 38 -7.08 -8.55 -10.53
CA ALA A 38 -7.30 -9.62 -11.49
C ALA A 38 -8.70 -10.24 -11.31
N PRO A 39 -9.38 -10.68 -12.39
CA PRO A 39 -10.68 -11.37 -12.31
C PRO A 39 -10.51 -12.83 -11.88
N LYS A 40 -9.92 -13.05 -10.70
CA LYS A 40 -9.61 -14.37 -10.15
C LYS A 40 -9.94 -14.40 -8.67
N LEU A 41 -10.48 -15.53 -8.23
CA LEU A 41 -10.71 -15.81 -6.81
C LEU A 41 -9.52 -16.59 -6.26
N LEU A 42 -9.12 -16.26 -5.03
CA LEU A 42 -8.12 -16.99 -4.28
C LEU A 42 -8.78 -17.70 -3.09
N GLY A 43 -8.15 -18.77 -2.60
CA GLY A 43 -8.65 -19.52 -1.44
C GLY A 43 -8.56 -18.73 -0.12
N SER A 44 -9.13 -19.28 0.96
CA SER A 44 -9.15 -18.67 2.30
C SER A 44 -7.75 -18.33 2.84
N ASP A 45 -6.76 -19.13 2.46
CA ASP A 45 -5.39 -19.00 2.97
C ASP A 45 -4.57 -18.00 2.14
N ALA A 46 -5.21 -17.31 1.18
CA ALA A 46 -4.59 -16.26 0.42
C ALA A 46 -4.17 -15.11 1.33
N ARG A 47 -3.01 -14.54 1.03
CA ARG A 47 -2.48 -13.41 1.77
C ARG A 47 -3.16 -12.14 1.29
N GLY A 48 -3.61 -11.31 2.23
CA GLY A 48 -4.15 -9.98 1.92
C GLY A 48 -3.10 -9.06 1.28
N LEU A 49 -3.57 -7.92 0.76
CA LEU A 49 -2.71 -6.91 0.10
C LEU A 49 -1.68 -6.29 1.06
N CYS A 50 -2.07 -6.03 2.31
CA CYS A 50 -1.24 -5.46 3.36
C CYS A 50 -1.62 -6.02 4.73
N VAL A 51 -0.67 -6.02 5.66
CA VAL A 51 -0.91 -6.33 7.08
C VAL A 51 -0.99 -5.02 7.85
N LEU A 52 -2.18 -4.66 8.34
CA LEU A 52 -2.46 -3.40 9.05
C LEU A 52 -3.08 -3.68 10.44
N PRO A 53 -2.30 -4.12 11.44
CA PRO A 53 -2.79 -4.24 12.81
C PRO A 53 -3.21 -2.88 13.40
N GLY A 54 -4.14 -2.91 14.35
CA GLY A 54 -4.54 -1.72 15.12
C GLY A 54 -5.64 -0.86 14.49
N LEU A 55 -6.22 -1.27 13.37
CA LEU A 55 -7.43 -0.64 12.81
C LEU A 55 -8.67 -1.27 13.46
N GLU A 56 -9.20 -0.64 14.51
CA GLU A 56 -10.38 -1.14 15.25
C GLU A 56 -11.68 -0.49 14.76
N LYS A 57 -11.59 0.74 14.27
CA LYS A 57 -12.71 1.54 13.75
C LYS A 57 -12.40 1.97 12.33
N LEU A 58 -13.45 2.19 11.53
CA LEU A 58 -13.30 2.68 10.16
C LEU A 58 -12.55 4.03 10.11
N ALA A 59 -12.75 4.88 11.13
CA ALA A 59 -12.06 6.16 11.26
C ALA A 59 -10.54 6.04 11.49
N ASP A 60 -10.04 4.86 11.89
CA ASP A 60 -8.62 4.61 12.08
C ASP A 60 -7.92 4.34 10.74
N ALA A 61 -8.68 3.98 9.69
CA ALA A 61 -8.14 3.64 8.38
C ALA A 61 -7.58 4.89 7.68
N PRO A 62 -6.35 4.82 7.10
CA PRO A 62 -5.81 5.94 6.33
C PRO A 62 -6.72 6.29 5.14
N PRO A 63 -7.07 7.57 4.95
CA PRO A 63 -7.94 7.98 3.86
C PRO A 63 -7.18 7.99 2.53
N PHE A 64 -7.80 7.47 1.47
CA PHE A 64 -7.33 7.58 0.10
C PHE A 64 -8.45 8.07 -0.81
N GLN A 65 -8.09 8.72 -1.91
CA GLN A 65 -9.01 9.15 -2.95
C GLN A 65 -8.68 8.44 -4.26
N ILE A 66 -9.71 7.99 -4.96
CA ILE A 66 -9.56 7.41 -6.30
C ILE A 66 -9.30 8.57 -7.27
N GLN A 67 -8.13 8.58 -7.91
CA GLN A 67 -7.79 9.60 -8.90
C GLN A 67 -8.06 9.14 -10.34
N ARG A 68 -7.85 7.85 -10.65
CA ARG A 68 -8.03 7.25 -11.98
C ARG A 68 -8.45 5.80 -11.86
N ASP A 69 -9.41 5.40 -12.69
CA ASP A 69 -9.99 4.06 -12.79
C ASP A 69 -9.83 3.51 -14.22
N THR A 70 -8.60 3.46 -14.73
CA THR A 70 -8.33 2.86 -16.04
C THR A 70 -8.18 1.36 -15.89
N VAL A 71 -9.04 0.60 -16.58
CA VAL A 71 -8.87 -0.85 -16.79
C VAL A 71 -7.90 -1.03 -17.95
N MET A 72 -6.76 -1.68 -17.73
CA MET A 72 -5.89 -2.14 -18.82
C MET A 72 -6.48 -3.35 -19.55
#